data_AF-K1T3P4-F1
#
_entry.id   AF-K1T3P4-F1
#
_cell.length_a   1.000
_cell.length_b   1.000
_cell.length_c   1.000
_cell.angle_alpha   90.00
_cell.angle_beta   90.00
_cell.angle_gamma   90.00
#
_symmetry.space_group_name_H-M   'P 1'
#
loop_
_entity.id
_entity.type
_entity.pdbx_description
1 polymer ?
#
loop_
_entity_poly.entity_id
_entity_poly.type
_entity_poly.pdbx_seq_one_letter_code
_entity_poly.pdbx_strand_id
1 'polypeptide(L)'
;MSYQRTEIPESDIQHQLDICAQLRAHFTAGGRQPLAMVDTYGCQQNEADSEKLRGYLRAMGFDFTQDEFAADVVVMNTCAVREHAETRVFGNVGALTHTKARNPNQNHRGLRLHGAA
;
A
#
# COMPACT_ATOMS: atom_id res chain seq x y z
N MET A 1 12.64 7.75 27.69
CA MET A 1 12.63 6.69 26.67
C MET A 1 13.87 6.87 25.80
N SER A 2 14.78 5.90 25.77
CA SER A 2 15.95 5.97 24.88
C SER A 2 15.51 5.68 23.45
N TYR A 3 15.71 6.62 22.54
CA TYR A 3 15.50 6.40 21.12
C TYR A 3 16.60 5.48 20.59
N GLN A 4 16.24 4.27 20.16
CA GLN A 4 17.16 3.35 19.49
C GLN A 4 17.14 3.68 18.01
N ARG A 5 18.28 4.12 17.47
CA ARG A 5 18.48 4.23 16.02
C ARG A 5 18.84 2.85 15.51
N THR A 6 17.99 2.29 14.66
CA THR A 6 18.32 1.11 13.86
C THR A 6 18.88 1.58 12.52
N GLU A 7 20.04 1.06 12.14
CA GLU A 7 20.59 1.26 10.79
C GLU A 7 20.05 0.15 9.89
N ILE A 8 19.47 0.54 8.77
CA ILE A 8 18.99 -0.41 7.75
C ILE A 8 20.17 -0.68 6.81
N PRO A 9 20.60 -1.93 6.65
CA PRO A 9 21.63 -2.29 5.69
C PRO A 9 21.26 -1.84 4.27
N GLU A 10 22.24 -1.33 3.52
CA GLU A 10 22.04 -0.94 2.12
C GLU A 10 21.55 -2.13 1.27
N SER A 11 21.99 -3.35 1.60
CA SER A 11 21.52 -4.59 0.95
C SER A 11 20.01 -4.78 1.05
N ASP A 12 19.39 -4.38 2.16
CA ASP A 12 17.96 -4.57 2.38
C ASP A 12 17.16 -3.56 1.57
N ILE A 13 17.68 -2.33 1.47
CA ILE A 13 17.13 -1.29 0.59
C ILE A 13 17.22 -1.75 -0.86
N GLN A 14 18.38 -2.26 -1.28
CA GLN A 14 18.58 -2.75 -2.64
C GLN A 14 17.63 -3.91 -2.96
N HIS A 15 17.46 -4.85 -2.03
CA HIS A 15 16.53 -5.96 -2.19
C HIS A 15 15.07 -5.48 -2.41
N GLN A 16 14.62 -4.45 -1.68
CA GLN A 16 13.31 -3.85 -1.89
C GLN A 16 13.17 -3.20 -3.27
N LEU A 17 14.20 -2.50 -3.74
CA LEU A 17 14.23 -1.90 -5.07
C LEU A 17 14.23 -2.96 -6.18
N ASP A 18 14.94 -4.08 -5.99
CA ASP A 18 14.94 -5.19 -6.93
C ASP A 18 13.55 -5.82 -7.07
N ILE A 19 12.82 -5.98 -5.96
CA ILE A 19 11.41 -6.43 -5.98
C ILE A 19 10.55 -5.45 -6.79
N CYS A 20 10.75 -4.14 -6.61
CA CYS A 20 10.02 -3.14 -7.39
C CYS A 20 10.29 -3.28 -8.89
N ALA A 21 11.56 -3.45 -9.27
CA ALA A 21 11.96 -3.64 -10.65
C ALA A 21 11.36 -4.93 -11.26
N GLN A 22 11.35 -6.03 -10.51
CA GLN A 22 10.75 -7.30 -10.94
C GLN A 22 9.24 -7.17 -11.21
N LEU A 23 8.51 -6.50 -10.31
CA LEU A 23 7.07 -6.25 -10.49
C LEU A 23 6.81 -5.41 -11.73
N ARG A 24 7.58 -4.32 -11.91
CA ARG A 24 7.47 -3.47 -13.09
C ARG A 24 7.73 -4.23 -14.39
N ALA A 25 8.78 -5.06 -14.42
CA ALA A 25 9.09 -5.90 -15.57
C ALA A 25 7.96 -6.87 -15.89
N HIS A 26 7.36 -7.50 -14.87
CA HIS A 26 6.22 -8.40 -15.03
C HIS A 26 5.00 -7.69 -15.63
N PHE A 27 4.65 -6.49 -15.15
CA PHE A 27 3.53 -5.72 -15.70
C PHE A 27 3.79 -5.27 -17.13
N THR A 28 5.02 -4.80 -17.41
CA THR A 28 5.44 -4.36 -18.74
C THR A 28 5.40 -5.51 -19.75
N ALA A 29 5.89 -6.69 -19.39
CA ALA A 29 5.85 -7.88 -20.24
C ALA A 29 4.40 -8.34 -20.53
N GLY A 30 3.49 -8.13 -19.58
CA GLY A 30 2.06 -8.37 -19.75
C GLY A 30 1.30 -7.26 -20.48
N GLY A 31 1.98 -6.17 -20.89
CA GLY A 31 1.36 -5.04 -21.59
C GLY A 31 0.33 -4.26 -20.76
N ARG A 32 0.40 -4.34 -19.42
CA ARG A 32 -0.56 -3.69 -18.51
C ARG A 32 0.12 -2.64 -17.64
N GLN A 33 -0.60 -1.57 -17.32
CA GLN A 33 -0.23 -0.61 -16.29
C GLN A 33 -1.28 -0.69 -15.17
N PRO A 34 -0.96 -1.36 -14.04
CA PRO A 34 -1.93 -1.50 -12.96
C PRO A 34 -2.19 -0.17 -12.26
N LEU A 35 -3.37 -0.03 -11.67
CA LEU A 35 -3.77 1.17 -10.93
C LEU A 35 -3.70 0.95 -9.43
N ALA A 36 -3.24 1.94 -8.69
CA ALA A 36 -3.23 1.96 -7.24
C ALA A 36 -4.00 3.15 -6.68
N MET A 37 -4.61 2.97 -5.52
CA MET A 37 -5.18 4.06 -4.72
C MET A 37 -4.50 4.07 -3.35
N VAL A 38 -4.10 5.25 -2.88
CA VAL A 38 -3.55 5.44 -1.53
C VAL A 38 -4.47 6.39 -0.78
N ASP A 39 -5.27 5.83 0.11
CA ASP A 39 -6.24 6.55 0.91
C ASP A 39 -5.71 6.73 2.33
N THR A 40 -5.65 7.98 2.79
CA THR A 40 -4.87 8.38 3.97
C THR A 40 -5.79 8.92 5.05
N TYR A 41 -5.71 8.35 6.24
CA TYR A 41 -6.49 8.75 7.41
C TYR A 41 -5.56 9.00 8.59
N GLY A 42 -5.35 10.26 8.96
CA GLY A 42 -4.52 10.55 10.11
C GLY A 42 -4.01 11.97 10.14
N CYS A 43 -2.77 12.13 10.55
CA CYS A 43 -2.10 13.42 10.66
C CYS A 43 -1.13 13.65 9.49
N GLN A 44 -0.41 14.77 9.53
CA GLN A 44 0.61 15.12 8.54
C GLN A 44 1.72 14.07 8.38
N GLN A 45 1.97 13.28 9.42
CA GLN A 45 2.92 12.17 9.31
C GLN A 45 2.41 11.07 8.38
N ASN A 46 1.11 10.75 8.42
CA ASN A 46 0.53 9.79 7.48
C ASN A 46 0.60 10.31 6.05
N GLU A 47 0.35 11.61 5.82
CA GLU A 47 0.50 12.19 4.47
C GLU A 47 1.95 12.08 3.94
N ALA A 48 2.94 12.37 4.79
CA ALA A 48 4.34 12.22 4.43
C ALA A 48 4.72 10.76 4.15
N ASP A 49 4.20 9.82 4.93
CA ASP A 49 4.42 8.38 4.70
C ASP A 49 3.67 7.87 3.46
N SER A 50 2.48 8.41 3.18
CA SER A 50 1.73 8.12 1.94
C SER A 50 2.49 8.56 0.71
N GLU A 51 3.26 9.65 0.76
CA GLU A 51 4.10 10.05 -0.37
C GLU A 51 5.22 9.04 -0.64
N LYS A 52 5.83 8.46 0.40
CA LYS A 52 6.81 7.37 0.25
C LYS A 52 6.16 6.12 -0.35
N LEU A 53 4.96 5.75 0.14
CA LEU A 53 4.18 4.64 -0.41
C LEU A 53 3.88 4.84 -1.90
N ARG A 54 3.46 6.05 -2.30
CA ARG A 54 3.26 6.41 -3.70
C ARG A 54 4.56 6.29 -4.50
N GLY A 55 5.70 6.68 -3.95
CA GLY A 55 7.02 6.50 -4.59
C GLY A 55 7.32 5.03 -4.91
N TYR A 56 7.14 4.12 -3.95
CA TYR A 56 7.36 2.68 -4.16
C TYR A 56 6.38 2.09 -5.19
N LEU A 57 5.10 2.46 -5.13
CA LEU A 57 4.10 1.99 -6.10
C LEU A 57 4.44 2.42 -7.53
N ARG A 58 4.93 3.66 -7.72
CA ARG A 58 5.44 4.11 -9.04
C ARG A 58 6.65 3.28 -9.49
N ALA A 59 7.59 3.01 -8.59
CA ALA A 59 8.76 2.18 -8.90
C ALA A 59 8.37 0.76 -9.31
N MET A 60 7.30 0.22 -8.73
CA MET A 60 6.69 -1.06 -9.12
C MET A 60 5.91 -1.02 -10.44
N GLY A 61 5.68 0.17 -11.02
CA GLY A 61 4.99 0.34 -12.30
C GLY A 61 3.49 0.64 -12.22
N PHE A 62 2.96 0.99 -11.05
CA PHE A 62 1.57 1.43 -10.91
C PHE A 62 1.39 2.88 -11.36
N ASP A 63 0.21 3.18 -11.91
CA ASP A 63 -0.33 4.54 -11.95
C ASP A 63 -1.37 4.73 -10.84
N PHE A 64 -1.87 5.95 -10.64
CA PHE A 64 -2.81 6.25 -9.57
C PHE A 64 -4.22 6.55 -10.06
N THR A 65 -5.18 6.11 -9.26
CA THR A 65 -6.59 6.45 -9.38
C THR A 65 -7.15 6.84 -8.02
N GLN A 66 -8.22 7.63 -8.04
CA GLN A 66 -9.06 7.93 -6.87
C GLN A 66 -10.33 7.08 -6.83
N ASP A 67 -10.52 6.22 -7.84
CA ASP A 67 -11.61 5.26 -7.89
C ASP A 67 -11.14 3.91 -7.34
N GLU A 68 -11.65 3.53 -6.18
CA GLU A 68 -11.35 2.27 -5.50
C GLU A 68 -11.74 1.02 -6.32
N PHE A 69 -12.71 1.15 -7.24
CA PHE A 69 -13.16 0.06 -8.10
C PHE A 69 -12.28 -0.11 -9.34
N ALA A 70 -11.58 0.95 -9.76
CA ALA A 70 -10.61 0.90 -10.85
C ALA A 70 -9.22 0.44 -10.38
N ALA A 71 -8.91 0.55 -9.08
CA ALA A 71 -7.60 0.21 -8.53
C ALA A 71 -7.38 -1.31 -8.41
N ASP A 72 -6.25 -1.82 -8.89
CA ASP A 72 -5.79 -3.19 -8.63
C ASP A 72 -5.32 -3.37 -7.18
N VAL A 73 -4.80 -2.28 -6.58
CA VAL A 73 -4.32 -2.22 -5.20
C VAL A 73 -4.86 -0.97 -4.50
N VAL A 74 -5.47 -1.14 -3.33
CA VAL A 74 -5.88 -0.04 -2.45
C VAL A 74 -5.05 -0.10 -1.16
N VAL A 75 -4.35 0.97 -0.84
CA VAL A 75 -3.55 1.13 0.38
C VAL A 75 -4.26 2.10 1.31
N MET A 76 -4.74 1.61 2.44
CA MET A 76 -5.34 2.43 3.49
C MET A 76 -4.25 2.75 4.51
N ASN A 77 -3.72 3.98 4.50
CA ASN A 77 -2.71 4.42 5.46
C ASN A 77 -3.40 5.09 6.65
N THR A 78 -3.37 4.45 7.82
CA THR A 78 -4.06 4.96 9.02
C THR A 78 -3.17 5.01 10.26
N CYS A 79 -3.53 5.83 11.26
CA CYS A 79 -2.91 5.74 12.58
C CYS A 79 -3.44 4.53 13.36
N ALA A 80 -2.56 3.69 13.91
CA ALA A 80 -2.90 2.53 14.75
C ALA A 80 -3.59 2.86 16.09
N VAL A 81 -3.61 4.14 16.52
CA VAL A 81 -4.02 4.52 17.88
C VAL A 81 -5.50 4.97 17.98
N ARG A 82 -6.23 5.06 16.86
CA ARG A 82 -7.63 5.52 16.87
C ARG A 82 -8.57 4.42 16.42
N GLU A 83 -9.38 3.92 17.36
CA GLU A 83 -10.43 2.91 17.20
C GLU A 83 -11.39 3.19 16.01
N HIS A 84 -11.60 4.45 15.65
CA HIS A 84 -12.41 4.84 14.48
C HIS A 84 -11.75 4.59 13.12
N ALA A 85 -10.42 4.53 13.06
CA ALA A 85 -9.70 4.24 11.82
C ALA A 85 -9.81 2.75 11.45
N GLU A 86 -9.79 1.87 12.45
CA GLU A 86 -9.95 0.42 12.25
C GLU A 86 -11.36 0.09 11.72
N THR A 87 -12.42 0.62 12.34
CA THR A 87 -13.80 0.37 11.89
C THR A 87 -14.07 0.83 10.45
N ARG A 88 -13.48 1.95 10.02
CA ARG A 88 -13.57 2.42 8.61
C ARG A 88 -12.77 1.54 7.65
N VAL A 89 -11.58 1.10 8.03
CA VAL A 89 -10.79 0.18 7.21
C VAL A 89 -11.49 -1.17 7.08
N PHE A 90 -12.06 -1.73 8.15
CA PHE A 90 -12.83 -2.99 8.07
C PHE A 90 -14.12 -2.83 7.27
N GLY A 91 -14.80 -1.68 7.36
CA GLY A 91 -15.95 -1.35 6.50
C GLY A 91 -15.58 -1.28 5.02
N ASN A 92 -14.50 -0.59 4.68
CA ASN A 92 -14.03 -0.43 3.30
C ASN A 92 -13.43 -1.73 2.74
N VAL A 93 -12.65 -2.48 3.52
CA VAL A 93 -12.15 -3.80 3.11
C VAL A 93 -13.30 -4.79 2.93
N GLY A 94 -14.34 -4.74 3.80
CA GLY A 94 -15.57 -5.52 3.64
C GLY A 94 -16.36 -5.16 2.37
N ALA A 95 -16.45 -3.87 2.03
CA ALA A 95 -17.04 -3.43 0.76
C ALA A 95 -16.22 -3.90 -0.45
N LEU A 96 -14.89 -3.86 -0.36
CA LEU A 96 -13.97 -4.27 -1.42
C LEU A 96 -13.88 -5.81 -1.61
N THR A 97 -14.22 -6.61 -0.60
CA THR A 97 -14.31 -8.07 -0.76
C THR A 97 -15.42 -8.50 -1.73
N HIS A 98 -16.47 -7.69 -1.91
CA HIS A 98 -17.51 -7.95 -2.92
C HIS A 98 -17.07 -7.60 -4.35
N THR A 99 -16.00 -6.81 -4.52
CA THR A 99 -15.49 -6.37 -5.82
C THR A 99 -14.67 -7.43 -6.54
N LYS A 100 -14.18 -8.45 -5.83
CA LYS A 100 -13.41 -9.57 -6.43
C LYS A 100 -14.21 -10.35 -7.48
N ALA A 101 -15.55 -10.33 -7.38
CA ALA A 101 -16.43 -10.91 -8.40
C ALA A 101 -16.45 -10.11 -9.71
N ARG A 102 -16.18 -8.79 -9.65
CA ARG A 102 -16.09 -7.88 -10.81
C ARG A 102 -14.66 -7.70 -11.31
N ASN A 103 -13.65 -7.85 -10.46
CA ASN A 103 -12.24 -7.84 -10.83
C ASN A 103 -11.48 -8.96 -10.09
N PRO A 104 -11.39 -10.18 -10.67
CA PRO A 104 -10.78 -11.36 -10.03
C PRO A 104 -9.32 -11.18 -9.62
N ASN A 105 -8.61 -10.23 -10.26
CA ASN A 105 -7.18 -9.98 -10.05
C ASN A 105 -6.90 -8.93 -8.95
N GLN A 106 -7.94 -8.29 -8.40
CA GLN A 106 -7.79 -7.26 -7.37
C GLN A 106 -7.43 -7.89 -6.01
N ASN A 107 -6.28 -7.51 -5.44
CA ASN A 107 -5.72 -8.14 -4.25
C ASN A 107 -5.80 -7.22 -3.03
N HIS A 108 -6.77 -7.44 -2.14
CA HIS A 108 -6.96 -6.71 -0.89
C HIS A 108 -6.28 -7.46 0.27
N ARG A 109 -4.97 -7.24 0.48
CA ARG A 109 -4.30 -7.69 1.71
C ARG A 109 -4.23 -6.54 2.70
N GLY A 110 -5.10 -6.58 3.72
CA GLY A 110 -4.92 -5.76 4.91
C GLY A 110 -3.61 -6.16 5.59
N LEU A 111 -2.57 -5.33 5.45
CA LEU A 111 -1.32 -5.51 6.17
C LEU A 111 -1.60 -5.17 7.64
N ARG A 112 -1.94 -6.18 8.46
CA ARG A 112 -1.77 -6.04 9.90
C ARG A 112 -0.27 -5.88 10.12
N LEU A 113 0.20 -4.64 10.25
CA LEU A 113 1.44 -4.38 10.93
C LEU A 113 1.21 -4.88 12.35
N HIS A 114 1.71 -6.09 12.64
CA HIS A 114 1.74 -6.59 13.99
C HIS A 114 2.39 -5.52 14.86
N GLY A 115 1.63 -5.00 15.83
CA GLY A 115 2.17 -4.19 16.91
C GLY A 115 3.28 -4.99 17.57
N ALA A 116 4.50 -4.53 17.39
CA ALA A 116 5.62 -4.95 18.20
C ALA A 116 5.53 -4.18 19.53
N ALA A 117 5.26 -4.94 20.58
CA ALA A 117 5.31 -4.62 22.01
C ALA A 117 4.22 -3.68 22.56
#